data_AF-A0A661KEN2-F1
#
_entry.id   AF-A0A661KEN2-F1
#
_cell.length_a   1.000
_cell.length_b   1.000
_cell.length_c   1.000
_cell.angle_alpha   90.00
_cell.angle_beta   90.00
_cell.angle_gamma   90.00
#
_symmetry.space_group_name_H-M   'P 1'
#
loop_
_entity.id
_entity.type
_entity.pdbx_description
1 polymer ?
#
loop_
_entity_poly.entity_id
_entity_poly.type
_entity_poly.pdbx_seq_one_letter_code
_entity_poly.pdbx_strand_id
1 'polypeptide(L)'
;MLILLILGIFLTFSSIAGAAVSTFEDLTPTTPYNGPGGGAYWNGADSSGGFISGDTWFTNQYNSNYDSWSGWAYSNTTDTTTPGYSNQYSAIAGGGAAGSSNYGVAYISSWSGNYAQLYFGINSGNYDQPVLGAYITNTTYAYLSMKNGDNYAKKFGGDDGTDPDWFKLTIYGLDSNYQRMNGNYVEFYLADYRFDDPSQDYIVDEWTWVD
;
A
#
# COMPACT_ATOMS: atom_id res chain seq x y z
N MET A 1 -68.01 -8.53 16.77
CA MET A 1 -66.75 -9.30 16.71
C MET A 1 -65.75 -8.43 15.97
N LEU A 2 -64.86 -7.77 16.70
CA LEU A 2 -63.94 -6.76 16.17
C LEU A 2 -62.65 -7.47 15.75
N ILE A 3 -62.32 -7.47 14.45
CA ILE A 3 -61.03 -8.00 13.96
C ILE A 3 -60.07 -6.81 13.87
N LEU A 4 -59.10 -6.79 14.77
CA LEU A 4 -57.98 -5.84 14.75
C LEU A 4 -56.96 -6.35 13.72
N LEU A 5 -56.81 -5.66 12.61
CA LEU A 5 -55.79 -5.95 11.60
C LEU A 5 -54.53 -5.14 11.96
N ILE A 6 -53.52 -5.79 12.55
CA ILE A 6 -52.18 -5.22 12.69
C ILE A 6 -51.36 -5.79 11.53
N LEU A 7 -51.09 -4.98 10.51
CA LEU A 7 -50.10 -5.32 9.49
C LEU A 7 -48.87 -4.43 9.73
N GLY A 8 -47.80 -5.08 10.22
CA GLY A 8 -46.54 -4.42 10.57
C GLY A 8 -45.83 -3.86 9.34
N ILE A 9 -45.36 -2.62 9.48
CA ILE A 9 -44.44 -2.00 8.53
C ILE A 9 -43.08 -2.68 8.73
N PHE A 10 -42.65 -3.51 7.77
CA PHE A 10 -41.27 -3.97 7.68
C PHE A 10 -40.43 -2.84 7.09
N LEU A 11 -39.70 -2.14 7.96
CA LEU A 11 -38.60 -1.25 7.54
C LEU A 11 -37.44 -2.14 7.09
N THR A 12 -37.27 -2.28 5.78
CA THR A 12 -36.03 -2.82 5.21
C THR A 12 -34.94 -1.76 5.37
N PHE A 13 -34.03 -1.97 6.31
CA PHE A 13 -32.76 -1.25 6.29
C PHE A 13 -31.95 -1.79 5.13
N SER A 14 -31.95 -1.07 3.99
CA SER A 14 -30.87 -1.23 3.03
C SER A 14 -29.60 -0.77 3.73
N SER A 15 -28.65 -1.69 3.96
CA SER A 15 -27.29 -1.29 4.27
C SER A 15 -26.84 -0.40 3.13
N ILE A 16 -26.63 0.89 3.39
CA ILE A 16 -25.81 1.71 2.51
C ILE A 16 -24.49 0.94 2.43
N ALA A 17 -24.16 0.40 1.25
CA ALA A 17 -22.88 -0.22 1.02
C ALA A 17 -21.85 0.90 1.28
N GLY A 18 -21.27 0.91 2.47
CA GLY A 18 -20.11 1.75 2.76
C GLY A 18 -19.03 1.33 1.77
N ALA A 19 -18.30 2.30 1.23
CA ALA A 19 -17.13 2.01 0.40
C ALA A 19 -16.28 0.94 1.10
N ALA A 20 -15.94 -0.14 0.39
CA ALA A 20 -15.15 -1.22 0.95
C ALA A 20 -13.72 -0.71 1.18
N VAL A 21 -13.45 -0.20 2.38
CA VAL A 21 -12.10 0.24 2.78
C VAL A 21 -11.30 -0.99 3.17
N SER A 22 -10.20 -1.24 2.45
CA SER A 22 -9.21 -2.25 2.85
C SER A 22 -8.38 -1.70 4.01
N THR A 23 -8.75 -2.08 5.24
CA THR A 23 -8.07 -1.66 6.48
C THR A 23 -6.94 -2.60 6.89
N PHE A 24 -6.86 -3.80 6.29
CA PHE A 24 -5.91 -4.87 6.65
C PHE A 24 -6.08 -5.44 8.08
N GLU A 25 -7.05 -4.97 8.86
CA GLU A 25 -7.32 -5.49 10.21
C GLU A 25 -7.94 -6.90 10.19
N ASP A 26 -8.44 -7.33 9.04
CA ASP A 26 -8.91 -8.71 8.78
C ASP A 26 -7.76 -9.71 8.55
N LEU A 27 -6.51 -9.24 8.62
CA LEU A 27 -5.31 -10.03 8.38
C LEU A 27 -4.48 -10.19 9.66
N THR A 28 -3.71 -11.27 9.74
CA THR A 28 -2.75 -11.49 10.84
C THR A 28 -1.43 -11.95 10.24
N PRO A 29 -0.37 -11.12 10.25
CA PRO A 29 0.91 -11.54 9.73
C PRO A 29 1.56 -12.54 10.67
N THR A 30 2.16 -13.58 10.10
CA THR A 30 2.71 -14.71 10.86
C THR A 30 4.22 -14.84 10.78
N THR A 31 4.89 -14.14 9.86
CA THR A 31 6.35 -14.20 9.71
C THR A 31 6.99 -13.15 10.61
N PRO A 32 7.75 -13.54 11.67
CA PRO A 32 8.31 -12.57 12.61
C PRO A 32 9.36 -11.66 11.97
N TYR A 33 9.32 -10.38 12.34
CA TYR A 33 10.37 -9.42 12.03
C TYR A 33 11.38 -9.33 13.17
N ASN A 34 12.68 -9.42 12.86
CA ASN A 34 13.75 -9.51 13.87
C ASN A 34 14.48 -8.18 14.13
N GLY A 35 14.01 -7.05 13.59
CA GLY A 35 14.58 -5.72 13.87
C GLY A 35 13.89 -4.98 15.03
N PRO A 36 14.36 -3.77 15.37
CA PRO A 36 13.69 -2.84 16.27
C PRO A 36 12.17 -2.71 16.02
N GLY A 37 11.39 -2.42 17.05
CA GLY A 37 9.92 -2.33 16.93
C GLY A 37 9.20 -3.68 16.81
N GLY A 38 9.86 -4.71 16.26
CA GLY A 38 9.31 -6.05 16.14
C GLY A 38 8.14 -6.11 15.16
N GLY A 39 7.13 -6.92 15.48
CA GLY A 39 6.00 -7.21 14.61
C GLY A 39 6.24 -8.41 13.71
N ALA A 40 5.40 -8.52 12.69
CA ALA A 40 5.40 -9.58 11.72
C ALA A 40 4.91 -9.05 10.36
N TYR A 41 5.22 -9.81 9.32
CA TYR A 41 4.76 -9.54 7.97
C TYR A 41 4.26 -10.82 7.29
N TRP A 42 3.63 -10.65 6.14
CA TRP A 42 3.34 -11.68 5.17
C TRP A 42 3.74 -11.16 3.80
N ASN A 43 4.43 -11.98 3.00
CA ASN A 43 4.98 -11.60 1.71
C ASN A 43 4.69 -12.62 0.60
N GLY A 44 3.77 -13.56 0.84
CA GLY A 44 3.39 -14.61 -0.11
C GLY A 44 4.31 -15.82 -0.16
N ALA A 45 5.21 -16.00 0.81
CA ALA A 45 6.04 -17.21 0.91
C ALA A 45 5.22 -18.52 0.95
N ASP A 46 3.94 -18.46 1.34
CA ASP A 46 3.01 -19.59 1.30
C ASP A 46 2.50 -19.96 -0.11
N SER A 47 2.90 -19.21 -1.14
CA SER A 47 2.51 -19.41 -2.54
C SER A 47 1.01 -19.29 -2.82
N SER A 48 0.24 -18.62 -1.95
CA SER A 48 -1.19 -18.37 -2.17
C SER A 48 -1.48 -17.40 -3.32
N GLY A 49 -0.48 -16.63 -3.77
CA GLY A 49 -0.58 -15.71 -4.91
C GLY A 49 -1.24 -14.37 -4.60
N GLY A 50 -1.64 -14.13 -3.35
CA GLY A 50 -2.27 -12.88 -2.92
C GLY A 50 -3.15 -13.06 -1.70
N PHE A 51 -3.82 -12.00 -1.30
CA PHE A 51 -4.72 -11.98 -0.15
C PHE A 51 -5.90 -11.03 -0.37
N ILE A 52 -6.94 -11.18 0.44
CA ILE A 52 -8.09 -10.28 0.46
C ILE A 52 -7.98 -9.37 1.67
N SER A 53 -8.23 -8.08 1.50
CA SER A 53 -8.62 -7.22 2.62
C SER A 53 -9.87 -6.41 2.25
N GLY A 54 -10.92 -6.54 3.08
CA GLY A 54 -12.23 -5.98 2.77
C GLY A 54 -12.85 -6.65 1.53
N ASP A 55 -12.96 -5.90 0.43
CA ASP A 55 -13.51 -6.38 -0.85
C ASP A 55 -12.49 -6.33 -2.00
N THR A 56 -11.21 -6.18 -1.64
CA THR A 56 -10.10 -6.03 -2.59
C THR A 56 -9.18 -7.23 -2.51
N TRP A 57 -8.87 -7.83 -3.66
CA TRP A 57 -7.79 -8.80 -3.81
C TRP A 57 -6.48 -8.10 -4.17
N PHE A 58 -5.45 -8.38 -3.38
CA PHE A 58 -4.09 -7.88 -3.49
C PHE A 58 -3.20 -8.99 -4.05
N THR A 59 -2.70 -8.83 -5.29
CA THR A 59 -1.85 -9.86 -5.90
C THR A 59 -0.46 -9.91 -5.29
N ASN A 60 0.09 -11.11 -5.18
CA ASN A 60 1.46 -11.35 -4.77
C ASN A 60 2.11 -12.39 -5.68
N GLN A 61 3.39 -12.21 -5.98
CA GLN A 61 4.22 -13.25 -6.54
C GLN A 61 5.45 -13.45 -5.67
N TYR A 62 5.57 -14.63 -5.06
CA TYR A 62 6.77 -15.06 -4.36
C TYR A 62 7.64 -15.95 -5.24
N ASN A 63 8.96 -15.77 -5.15
CA ASN A 63 9.96 -16.57 -5.84
C ASN A 63 10.87 -17.24 -4.80
N SER A 64 10.60 -18.52 -4.55
CA SER A 64 11.32 -19.33 -3.56
C SER A 64 12.78 -19.63 -3.93
N ASN A 65 13.20 -19.42 -5.17
CA ASN A 65 14.61 -19.62 -5.56
C ASN A 65 15.50 -18.47 -5.12
N TYR A 66 14.92 -17.28 -4.90
CA TYR A 66 15.65 -16.06 -4.56
C TYR A 66 15.15 -15.42 -3.26
N ASP A 67 14.23 -16.08 -2.55
CA ASP A 67 13.52 -15.56 -1.38
C ASP A 67 13.05 -14.11 -1.57
N SER A 68 12.50 -13.86 -2.76
CA SER A 68 12.04 -12.54 -3.19
C SER A 68 10.56 -12.57 -3.51
N TRP A 69 9.93 -11.40 -3.47
CA TRP A 69 8.53 -11.24 -3.77
C TRP A 69 8.31 -10.03 -4.66
N SER A 70 7.08 -9.86 -5.15
CA SER A 70 6.61 -8.65 -5.81
C SER A 70 5.09 -8.59 -5.73
N GLY A 71 4.54 -7.40 -5.96
CA GLY A 71 3.13 -7.13 -5.74
C GLY A 71 2.89 -6.60 -4.35
N TRP A 72 2.01 -7.25 -3.61
CA TRP A 72 1.54 -6.80 -2.31
C TRP A 72 1.91 -7.76 -1.19
N ALA A 73 2.28 -7.18 -0.07
CA ALA A 73 2.50 -7.79 1.23
C ALA A 73 1.62 -7.06 2.25
N TYR A 74 1.52 -7.58 3.47
CA TYR A 74 0.96 -6.84 4.60
C TYR A 74 1.84 -7.01 5.83
N SER A 75 1.88 -5.98 6.66
CA SER A 75 2.84 -5.86 7.76
C SER A 75 2.24 -5.10 8.94
N ASN A 76 2.77 -5.36 10.12
CA ASN A 76 2.59 -4.53 11.32
C ASN A 76 3.92 -4.15 11.98
N THR A 77 5.02 -4.23 11.23
CA THR A 77 6.34 -3.85 11.74
C THR A 77 6.41 -2.33 11.95
N THR A 78 7.20 -1.88 12.90
CA THR A 78 7.29 -0.45 13.28
C THR A 78 8.73 0.06 13.28
N ASP A 79 9.64 -0.61 12.57
CA ASP A 79 11.04 -0.21 12.52
C ASP A 79 11.26 0.96 11.56
N THR A 80 11.51 2.15 12.10
CA THR A 80 11.76 3.38 11.34
C THR A 80 13.25 3.74 11.24
N THR A 81 14.14 2.86 11.72
CA THR A 81 15.54 3.21 11.99
C THR A 81 16.55 2.35 11.26
N THR A 82 16.23 1.08 10.98
CA THR A 82 17.17 0.14 10.38
C THR A 82 17.28 0.34 8.86
N PRO A 83 18.46 0.68 8.31
CA PRO A 83 18.65 0.81 6.87
C PRO A 83 18.78 -0.55 6.17
N GLY A 84 18.51 -0.55 4.86
CA GLY A 84 18.71 -1.71 3.98
C GLY A 84 17.48 -2.59 3.78
N TYR A 85 17.61 -3.51 2.82
CA TYR A 85 16.49 -4.33 2.30
C TYR A 85 15.85 -5.26 3.34
N SER A 86 16.54 -5.56 4.44
CA SER A 86 15.96 -6.35 5.53
C SER A 86 14.78 -5.61 6.18
N ASN A 87 14.72 -4.27 6.10
CA ASN A 87 13.62 -3.44 6.61
C ASN A 87 12.63 -3.00 5.53
N GLN A 88 12.38 -3.85 4.53
CA GLN A 88 11.46 -3.57 3.43
C GLN A 88 9.97 -3.63 3.81
N TYR A 89 9.63 -4.15 5.00
CA TYR A 89 8.24 -4.35 5.43
C TYR A 89 7.73 -3.27 6.38
N SER A 90 8.59 -2.36 6.86
CA SER A 90 8.18 -1.27 7.75
C SER A 90 7.78 -0.03 6.94
N ALA A 91 6.67 0.60 7.31
CA ALA A 91 6.36 1.97 6.91
C ALA A 91 7.19 2.95 7.73
N ILE A 92 7.75 3.98 7.09
CA ILE A 92 8.58 4.97 7.81
C ILE A 92 7.78 5.76 8.86
N ALA A 93 6.45 5.86 8.68
CA ALA A 93 5.53 6.44 9.66
C ALA A 93 5.43 5.63 10.98
N GLY A 94 6.03 4.43 11.05
CA GLY A 94 6.12 3.63 12.27
C GLY A 94 4.84 2.87 12.65
N GLY A 95 3.87 2.77 11.75
CA GLY A 95 2.61 2.04 11.95
C GLY A 95 1.64 2.25 10.79
N GLY A 96 0.44 1.67 10.89
CA GLY A 96 -0.62 1.82 9.89
C GLY A 96 -1.30 3.19 9.93
N ALA A 97 -1.88 3.60 8.80
CA ALA A 97 -2.60 4.87 8.68
C ALA A 97 -3.77 4.93 9.67
N ALA A 98 -4.08 6.13 10.18
CA ALA A 98 -5.17 6.35 11.15
C ALA A 98 -5.11 5.44 12.41
N GLY A 99 -3.93 4.94 12.78
CA GLY A 99 -3.74 4.06 13.92
C GLY A 99 -4.07 2.59 13.66
N SER A 100 -4.19 2.18 12.40
CA SER A 100 -4.37 0.76 12.05
C SER A 100 -3.19 -0.08 12.54
N SER A 101 -3.49 -1.29 13.00
CA SER A 101 -2.48 -2.24 13.47
C SER A 101 -1.66 -2.79 12.30
N ASN A 102 -2.32 -3.01 11.16
CA ASN A 102 -1.71 -3.55 9.94
C ASN A 102 -1.78 -2.53 8.80
N TYR A 103 -0.95 -2.74 7.78
CA TYR A 103 -0.97 -1.98 6.53
C TYR A 103 -0.44 -2.82 5.37
N GLY A 104 -0.81 -2.43 4.14
CA GLY A 104 -0.26 -3.01 2.92
C GLY A 104 1.12 -2.47 2.59
N VAL A 105 1.98 -3.32 2.02
CA VAL A 105 3.30 -2.94 1.48
C VAL A 105 3.35 -3.36 0.02
N ALA A 106 3.67 -2.43 -0.87
CA ALA A 106 3.78 -2.70 -2.30
C ALA A 106 5.25 -2.73 -2.76
N TYR A 107 5.59 -3.69 -3.60
CA TYR A 107 6.89 -3.76 -4.26
C TYR A 107 6.74 -4.12 -5.74
N ILE A 108 7.19 -3.22 -6.62
CA ILE A 108 7.14 -3.40 -8.07
C ILE A 108 8.53 -3.80 -8.55
N SER A 109 8.72 -5.09 -8.83
CA SER A 109 9.96 -5.62 -9.38
C SER A 109 9.97 -5.50 -10.91
N SER A 110 11.07 -4.99 -11.47
CA SER A 110 11.30 -4.96 -12.92
C SER A 110 11.40 -6.35 -13.55
N TRP A 111 11.65 -7.38 -12.74
CA TRP A 111 11.80 -8.77 -13.16
C TRP A 111 10.49 -9.56 -13.09
N SER A 112 9.47 -9.03 -12.43
CA SER A 112 8.27 -9.78 -12.09
C SER A 112 7.06 -9.42 -12.95
N GLY A 113 7.05 -8.34 -13.73
CA GLY A 113 5.84 -7.90 -14.43
C GLY A 113 4.85 -7.18 -13.50
N ASN A 114 3.60 -7.00 -13.92
CA ASN A 114 2.63 -6.12 -13.26
C ASN A 114 1.91 -6.77 -12.05
N TYR A 115 2.64 -7.23 -11.03
CA TYR A 115 2.04 -7.92 -9.86
C TYR A 115 1.53 -7.02 -8.73
N ALA A 116 1.65 -5.69 -8.84
CA ALA A 116 1.05 -4.76 -7.88
C ALA A 116 -0.39 -4.35 -8.24
N GLN A 117 -1.11 -5.22 -8.96
CA GLN A 117 -2.48 -4.98 -9.36
C GLN A 117 -3.47 -5.27 -8.22
N LEU A 118 -4.57 -4.53 -8.19
CA LEU A 118 -5.70 -4.75 -7.28
C LEU A 118 -6.93 -5.16 -8.08
N TYR A 119 -7.75 -6.03 -7.49
CA TYR A 119 -9.03 -6.45 -8.05
C TYR A 119 -10.13 -6.21 -7.02
N PHE A 120 -11.06 -5.31 -7.33
CA PHE A 120 -12.15 -4.94 -6.43
C PHE A 120 -13.37 -5.83 -6.62
N GLY A 121 -14.28 -5.85 -5.65
CA GLY A 121 -15.56 -6.54 -5.78
C GLY A 121 -15.47 -8.05 -5.65
N ILE A 122 -14.39 -8.59 -5.07
CA ILE A 122 -14.17 -10.05 -5.05
C ILE A 122 -15.23 -10.79 -4.22
N ASN A 123 -15.73 -10.16 -3.16
CA ASN A 123 -16.79 -10.68 -2.31
C ASN A 123 -18.16 -10.14 -2.70
N SER A 124 -18.25 -8.85 -3.08
CA SER A 124 -19.53 -8.22 -3.41
C SER A 124 -20.04 -8.52 -4.83
N GLY A 125 -19.15 -8.92 -5.75
CA GLY A 125 -19.43 -9.04 -7.18
C GLY A 125 -19.56 -7.69 -7.90
N ASN A 126 -19.33 -6.58 -7.21
CA ASN A 126 -19.35 -5.25 -7.80
C ASN A 126 -17.91 -4.85 -8.20
N TYR A 127 -17.52 -5.21 -9.42
CA TYR A 127 -16.16 -5.04 -9.94
C TYR A 127 -15.85 -3.62 -10.44
N ASP A 128 -16.89 -2.83 -10.77
CA ASP A 128 -16.74 -1.45 -11.24
C ASP A 128 -16.87 -0.49 -10.05
N GLN A 129 -15.74 -0.30 -9.34
CA GLN A 129 -15.66 0.55 -8.16
C GLN A 129 -14.86 1.81 -8.47
N PRO A 130 -15.42 3.00 -8.28
CA PRO A 130 -14.60 4.20 -8.23
C PRO A 130 -13.69 4.13 -7.00
N VAL A 131 -12.38 4.20 -7.22
CA VAL A 131 -11.39 4.33 -6.14
C VAL A 131 -11.33 5.80 -5.76
N LEU A 132 -11.64 6.09 -4.49
CA LEU A 132 -11.61 7.46 -3.96
C LEU A 132 -10.22 7.96 -3.60
N GLY A 133 -9.28 7.03 -3.41
CA GLY A 133 -7.93 7.35 -2.97
C GLY A 133 -7.38 6.35 -1.96
N ALA A 134 -6.16 6.61 -1.50
CA ALA A 134 -5.47 5.83 -0.48
C ALA A 134 -4.48 6.70 0.32
N TYR A 135 -4.19 6.29 1.54
CA TYR A 135 -3.06 6.82 2.28
C TYR A 135 -1.78 6.11 1.84
N ILE A 136 -0.75 6.88 1.49
CA ILE A 136 0.51 6.36 0.95
C ILE A 136 1.69 7.03 1.69
N THR A 137 2.72 6.24 1.98
CA THR A 137 3.99 6.71 2.54
C THR A 137 5.15 5.83 2.04
N ASN A 138 6.39 6.20 2.35
CA ASN A 138 7.56 5.39 2.03
C ASN A 138 7.69 4.16 2.94
N THR A 139 8.31 3.09 2.44
CA THR A 139 8.90 2.09 3.34
C THR A 139 10.13 2.69 4.02
N THR A 140 10.46 2.21 5.22
CA THR A 140 11.67 2.64 5.94
C THR A 140 12.92 2.43 5.10
N TYR A 141 12.99 1.29 4.38
CA TYR A 141 14.11 1.03 3.49
C TYR A 141 14.24 2.11 2.40
N ALA A 142 13.18 2.42 1.65
CA ALA A 142 13.24 3.42 0.60
C ALA A 142 13.56 4.81 1.16
N TYR A 143 12.93 5.20 2.27
CA TYR A 143 13.18 6.48 2.92
C TYR A 143 14.65 6.64 3.34
N LEU A 144 15.22 5.67 4.04
CA LEU A 144 16.60 5.75 4.52
C LEU A 144 17.62 5.66 3.37
N SER A 145 17.32 4.89 2.32
CA SER A 145 18.12 4.84 1.10
C SER A 145 18.18 6.19 0.40
N MET A 146 17.03 6.86 0.19
CA MET A 146 17.01 8.21 -0.37
C MET A 146 17.72 9.23 0.55
N LYS A 147 17.46 9.17 1.86
CA LYS A 147 17.99 10.14 2.84
C LYS A 147 19.50 10.07 3.02
N ASN A 148 20.08 8.88 3.01
CA ASN A 148 21.48 8.65 3.39
C ASN A 148 22.34 8.08 2.25
N GLY A 149 21.72 7.56 1.20
CA GLY A 149 22.38 6.65 0.26
C GLY A 149 22.60 5.25 0.84
N ASP A 150 22.91 4.30 -0.02
CA ASP A 150 23.35 2.95 0.32
C ASP A 150 24.26 2.36 -0.78
N ASN A 151 24.48 1.04 -0.77
CA ASN A 151 25.34 0.36 -1.74
C ASN A 151 24.75 0.33 -3.17
N TYR A 152 23.48 0.69 -3.35
CA TYR A 152 22.74 0.60 -4.61
C TYR A 152 22.25 1.96 -5.11
N ALA A 153 21.98 2.91 -4.21
CA ALA A 153 21.49 4.24 -4.53
C ALA A 153 22.35 5.34 -3.88
N LYS A 154 22.54 6.45 -4.60
CA LYS A 154 23.10 7.67 -4.02
C LYS A 154 22.09 8.31 -3.07
N LYS A 155 22.59 9.15 -2.16
CA LYS A 155 21.76 10.08 -1.39
C LYS A 155 21.07 11.08 -2.33
N PHE A 156 19.79 11.34 -2.09
CA PHE A 156 19.02 12.36 -2.81
C PHE A 156 19.49 13.77 -2.43
N GLY A 157 19.53 14.66 -3.42
CA GLY A 157 20.17 15.99 -3.31
C GLY A 157 21.70 15.92 -3.43
N GLY A 158 22.31 14.74 -3.51
CA GLY A 158 23.76 14.60 -3.61
C GLY A 158 24.50 15.08 -2.36
N ASP A 159 25.79 15.39 -2.53
CA ASP A 159 26.69 15.77 -1.43
C ASP A 159 26.38 17.16 -0.88
N ASP A 160 25.99 18.10 -1.74
CA ASP A 160 25.71 19.49 -1.38
C ASP A 160 24.22 19.83 -1.23
N GLY A 161 23.33 18.88 -1.51
CA GLY A 161 21.89 19.05 -1.40
C GLY A 161 21.23 19.71 -2.62
N THR A 162 21.91 19.78 -3.78
CA THR A 162 21.39 20.46 -4.97
C THR A 162 21.12 19.55 -6.17
N ASP A 163 21.42 18.25 -6.08
CA ASP A 163 21.11 17.34 -7.18
C ASP A 163 19.59 17.18 -7.34
N PRO A 164 19.04 17.39 -8.56
CA PRO A 164 17.62 17.21 -8.81
C PRO A 164 17.25 15.72 -8.84
N ASP A 165 16.73 15.21 -7.73
CA ASP A 165 16.27 13.82 -7.57
C ASP A 165 14.75 13.76 -7.30
N TRP A 166 14.14 12.61 -7.55
CA TRP A 166 12.73 12.36 -7.22
C TRP A 166 12.43 10.87 -7.12
N PHE A 167 11.42 10.53 -6.32
CA PHE A 167 10.85 9.19 -6.27
C PHE A 167 9.34 9.31 -6.39
N LYS A 168 8.77 8.66 -7.41
CA LYS A 168 7.38 8.88 -7.83
C LYS A 168 6.62 7.58 -7.95
N LEU A 169 5.43 7.54 -7.37
CA LEU A 169 4.41 6.54 -7.60
C LEU A 169 3.46 7.04 -8.69
N THR A 170 3.17 6.18 -9.67
CA THR A 170 2.11 6.43 -10.66
C THR A 170 1.06 5.35 -10.53
N ILE A 171 -0.17 5.75 -10.25
CA ILE A 171 -1.32 4.87 -10.00
C ILE A 171 -2.21 4.95 -11.23
N TYR A 172 -2.46 3.81 -11.88
CA TYR A 172 -3.27 3.74 -13.09
C TYR A 172 -4.65 3.18 -12.79
N GLY A 173 -5.69 3.79 -13.36
CA GLY A 173 -6.98 3.14 -13.49
C GLY A 173 -6.91 1.95 -14.45
N LEU A 174 -7.70 0.91 -14.20
CA LEU A 174 -7.82 -0.24 -15.06
C LEU A 174 -9.22 -0.30 -15.68
N ASP A 175 -9.30 -0.72 -16.93
CA ASP A 175 -10.58 -0.96 -17.60
C ASP A 175 -11.19 -2.32 -17.19
N SER A 176 -12.37 -2.64 -17.73
CA SER A 176 -13.07 -3.90 -17.46
C SER A 176 -12.31 -5.16 -17.92
N ASN A 177 -11.26 -5.01 -18.74
CA ASN A 177 -10.36 -6.10 -19.16
C ASN A 177 -9.04 -6.08 -18.40
N TYR A 178 -8.97 -5.33 -17.29
CA TYR A 178 -7.80 -5.15 -16.45
C TYR A 178 -6.59 -4.55 -17.18
N GLN A 179 -6.84 -3.79 -18.25
CA GLN A 179 -5.80 -3.07 -18.97
C GLN A 179 -5.68 -1.64 -18.43
N ARG A 180 -4.45 -1.11 -18.40
CA ARG A 180 -4.21 0.27 -17.99
C ARG A 180 -5.00 1.22 -18.89
N MET A 181 -5.78 2.09 -18.28
CA MET A 181 -6.48 3.15 -18.99
C MET A 181 -5.48 4.24 -19.39
N ASN A 182 -5.35 4.50 -20.69
CA ASN A 182 -4.47 5.54 -21.18
C ASN A 182 -4.92 6.93 -20.71
N GLY A 183 -4.01 7.69 -20.12
CA GLY A 183 -4.27 9.06 -19.66
C GLY A 183 -5.11 9.17 -18.37
N ASN A 184 -5.48 8.04 -17.74
CA ASN A 184 -6.17 8.03 -16.45
C ASN A 184 -5.22 7.48 -15.38
N TYR A 185 -4.40 8.37 -14.83
CA TYR A 185 -3.46 8.06 -13.77
C TYR A 185 -3.31 9.24 -12.80
N VAL A 186 -2.94 8.91 -11.57
CA VAL A 186 -2.53 9.86 -10.54
C VAL A 186 -1.04 9.71 -10.31
N GLU A 187 -0.33 10.82 -10.18
CA GLU A 187 1.09 10.83 -9.82
C GLU A 187 1.26 11.37 -8.41
N PHE A 188 2.06 10.68 -7.61
CA PHE A 188 2.40 11.08 -6.27
C PHE A 188 3.92 10.99 -6.06
N TYR A 189 4.53 12.13 -5.74
CA TYR A 189 5.96 12.21 -5.42
C TYR A 189 6.18 11.85 -3.96
N LEU A 190 6.78 10.68 -3.74
CA LEU A 190 7.24 10.18 -2.44
C LEU A 190 8.53 10.87 -1.98
N ALA A 191 9.27 11.47 -2.91
CA ALA A 191 10.33 12.42 -2.67
C ALA A 191 10.47 13.36 -3.88
N ASP A 192 10.80 14.62 -3.64
CA ASP A 192 11.06 15.60 -4.70
C ASP A 192 12.13 16.60 -4.25
N TYR A 193 13.26 16.63 -4.97
CA TYR A 193 14.43 17.47 -4.75
C TYR A 193 14.69 18.39 -5.95
N ARG A 194 13.65 18.66 -6.75
CA ARG A 194 13.78 19.44 -8.00
C ARG A 194 13.49 20.93 -7.81
N PHE A 195 13.33 21.41 -6.59
CA PHE A 195 13.00 22.80 -6.31
C PHE A 195 14.23 23.69 -6.48
N ASP A 196 14.02 24.93 -6.95
CA ASP A 196 15.11 25.92 -7.05
C ASP A 196 15.63 26.33 -5.65
N ASP A 197 14.76 26.24 -4.63
CA ASP A 197 15.09 26.44 -3.22
C ASP A 197 15.15 25.07 -2.52
N PRO A 198 16.35 24.56 -2.18
CA PRO A 198 16.51 23.25 -1.54
C PRO A 198 15.82 23.11 -0.18
N SER A 199 15.37 24.21 0.44
CA SER A 199 14.56 24.13 1.66
C SER A 199 13.14 23.60 1.42
N GLN A 200 12.71 23.51 0.16
CA GLN A 200 11.43 22.94 -0.26
C GLN A 200 11.53 21.44 -0.58
N ASP A 201 12.75 20.89 -0.66
CA ASP A 201 12.99 19.49 -0.92
C ASP A 201 12.41 18.62 0.20
N TYR A 202 11.84 17.47 -0.17
CA TYR A 202 11.19 16.60 0.80
C TYR A 202 11.31 15.12 0.46
N ILE A 203 11.22 14.30 1.51
CA ILE A 203 10.92 12.87 1.45
C ILE A 203 9.71 12.65 2.35
N VAL A 204 8.65 12.03 1.82
CA VAL A 204 7.43 11.73 2.59
C VAL A 204 7.75 10.72 3.69
N ASP A 205 7.55 11.10 4.95
CA ASP A 205 7.64 10.21 6.12
C ASP A 205 6.32 9.98 6.88
N GLU A 206 5.25 10.63 6.44
CA GLU A 206 3.92 10.50 7.03
C GLU A 206 2.92 9.89 6.03
N TRP A 207 1.82 9.34 6.54
CA TRP A 207 0.73 8.86 5.70
C TRP A 207 0.03 10.04 5.00
N THR A 208 0.17 10.11 3.67
CA THR A 208 -0.40 11.19 2.86
C THR A 208 -1.57 10.67 2.04
N TRP A 209 -2.71 11.36 2.10
CA TRP A 209 -3.86 11.02 1.26
C TRP A 209 -3.57 11.37 -0.21
N VAL A 210 -3.78 10.40 -1.09
CA VAL A 210 -3.73 10.56 -2.54
C VAL A 210 -5.14 10.29 -3.06
N ASP A 211 -5.74 11.30 -3.68
CA ASP A 211 -7.07 11.26 -4.35
C ASP A 211 -6.95 10.63 -5.74
#